data_AF-A0A2G9TLQ8-F1
#
_entry.id   AF-A0A2G9TLQ8-F1
#
_cell.length_a   1.000
_cell.length_b   1.000
_cell.length_c   1.000
_cell.angle_alpha   90.00
_cell.angle_beta   90.00
_cell.angle_gamma   90.00
#
_symmetry.space_group_name_H-M   'P 1'
#
loop_
_entity.id
_entity.type
_entity.pdbx_description
1 polymer ?
#
loop_
_entity_poly.entity_id
_entity_poly.type
_entity_poly.pdbx_seq_one_letter_code
_entity_poly.pdbx_strand_id
1 'polypeptide(L)'
;MDLQLAMKEMEESKTFRKAMSIFLAIGNSLSGTEIKGFQLDYLAKASEVKDPVYKHTLTYHLAEYMLEHYPEGTDLYTEFGAVARSARVDYKELFDNLKRLEKECKASWDYLAKISKNDNSSMRQKINDYLTDVAQRIHQLNTIHNVTINRWHAFLLYFGYAVNEIPDQNPNDVFKMVTEFALEYRTTREKILQQRKRMAEKRERNKTRRVD
;
A
#
# COMPACT_ATOMS: atom_id res chain seq x y z
N MET A 1 3.64 3.50 -12.74
CA MET A 1 2.22 3.24 -13.07
C MET A 1 1.49 2.62 -11.88
N ASP A 2 2.02 1.57 -11.27
CA ASP A 2 1.38 0.93 -10.10
C ASP A 2 1.33 1.80 -8.85
N LEU A 3 2.40 2.51 -8.45
CA LEU A 3 2.36 3.36 -7.24
C LEU A 3 1.25 4.41 -7.29
N GLN A 4 1.09 5.09 -8.43
CA GLN A 4 0.01 6.07 -8.60
C GLN A 4 -1.37 5.42 -8.59
N LEU A 5 -1.51 4.25 -9.22
CA LEU A 5 -2.77 3.52 -9.22
C LEU A 5 -3.11 2.98 -7.82
N ALA A 6 -2.13 2.48 -7.07
CA ALA A 6 -2.28 2.01 -5.69
C ALA A 6 -2.79 3.10 -4.76
N MET A 7 -2.21 4.31 -4.84
CA MET A 7 -2.69 5.47 -4.10
C MET A 7 -4.15 5.78 -4.44
N LYS A 8 -4.50 5.75 -5.73
CA LYS A 8 -5.86 6.00 -6.20
C LYS A 8 -6.86 4.92 -5.74
N GLU A 9 -6.50 3.64 -5.84
CA GLU A 9 -7.30 2.51 -5.35
C GLU A 9 -7.70 2.71 -3.88
N MET A 10 -6.76 3.13 -3.04
CA MET A 10 -7.02 3.39 -1.62
C MET A 10 -7.87 4.64 -1.37
N GLU A 11 -7.58 5.76 -2.04
CA GLU A 11 -8.31 7.03 -1.86
C GLU A 11 -9.79 6.93 -2.29
N GLU A 12 -10.04 6.20 -3.38
CA GLU A 12 -11.37 6.06 -3.98
C GLU A 12 -12.19 4.91 -3.39
N SER A 13 -11.56 3.99 -2.65
CA SER A 13 -12.28 2.86 -2.04
C SER A 13 -13.28 3.33 -0.97
N LYS A 14 -14.57 3.15 -1.29
CA LYS A 14 -15.67 3.40 -0.36
C LYS A 14 -15.67 2.40 0.79
N THR A 15 -15.36 1.13 0.49
CA THR A 15 -15.28 0.07 1.50
C THR A 15 -14.17 0.38 2.50
N PHE A 16 -12.99 0.78 2.03
CA PHE A 16 -11.85 1.10 2.90
C PHE A 16 -12.15 2.32 3.77
N ARG A 17 -12.71 3.38 3.18
CA ARG A 17 -13.15 4.56 3.92
C ARG A 17 -14.16 4.22 5.02
N LYS A 18 -15.14 3.36 4.71
CA LYS A 18 -16.13 2.89 5.69
C LYS A 18 -15.47 2.08 6.80
N ALA A 19 -14.55 1.19 6.46
CA ALA A 19 -13.78 0.41 7.42
C ALA A 19 -12.99 1.30 8.40
N MET A 20 -12.29 2.32 7.88
CA MET A 20 -11.53 3.26 8.71
C MET A 20 -12.46 4.05 9.65
N SER A 21 -13.64 4.44 9.16
CA SER A 21 -14.63 5.14 9.98
C SER A 21 -15.15 4.27 11.13
N ILE A 22 -15.35 2.97 10.90
CA ILE A 22 -15.77 2.03 11.94
C ILE A 22 -14.65 1.81 12.95
N PHE A 23 -13.40 1.64 12.51
CA PHE A 23 -12.27 1.55 13.42
C PHE A 23 -12.13 2.79 14.29
N LEU A 24 -12.32 3.99 13.73
CA LEU A 24 -12.30 5.24 14.49
C LEU A 24 -13.39 5.25 15.56
N ALA A 25 -14.62 4.87 15.20
CA ALA A 25 -15.74 4.81 16.12
C ALA A 25 -15.53 3.79 17.25
N ILE A 26 -15.03 2.59 16.92
CA ILE A 26 -14.68 1.56 17.90
C ILE A 26 -13.57 2.07 18.82
N GLY A 27 -12.48 2.61 18.26
CA GLY A 27 -11.34 3.11 19.02
C GLY A 27 -11.72 4.22 20.01
N ASN A 28 -12.49 5.22 19.55
CA ASN A 28 -13.03 6.30 20.38
C ASN A 28 -13.93 5.75 21.49
N SER A 29 -14.85 4.84 21.16
CA SER A 29 -15.79 4.27 22.14
C SER A 29 -15.07 3.45 23.21
N LEU A 30 -14.08 2.64 22.83
CA LEU A 30 -13.32 1.80 23.76
C LEU A 30 -12.34 2.61 24.62
N SER A 31 -11.77 3.68 24.06
CA SER A 31 -10.76 4.49 24.76
C SER A 31 -11.36 5.67 25.54
N GLY A 32 -12.66 5.96 25.35
CA GLY A 32 -13.28 7.16 25.92
C GLY A 32 -12.70 8.46 25.35
N THR A 33 -12.26 8.44 24.09
CA THR A 33 -11.64 9.58 23.40
C THR A 33 -12.51 10.08 22.25
N GLU A 34 -12.20 11.27 21.75
CA GLU A 34 -12.85 11.87 20.57
C GLU A 34 -11.79 12.30 19.54
N ILE A 35 -10.89 11.38 19.19
CA ILE A 35 -9.91 11.64 18.13
C ILE A 35 -10.63 11.70 16.78
N LYS A 36 -10.11 12.52 15.86
CA LYS A 36 -10.72 12.77 14.55
C LYS A 36 -10.23 11.83 13.45
N GLY A 37 -9.16 11.08 13.72
CA GLY A 37 -8.52 10.18 12.76
C GLY A 37 -7.33 9.48 13.39
N PHE A 38 -6.79 8.50 12.67
CA PHE A 38 -5.62 7.72 13.03
C PHE A 38 -4.79 7.41 11.78
N GLN A 39 -3.51 7.11 11.96
CA GLN A 39 -2.59 6.78 10.87
C GLN A 39 -2.67 5.30 10.47
N LEU A 40 -2.18 4.95 9.29
CA LEU A 40 -2.33 3.59 8.75
C LEU A 40 -1.62 2.52 9.59
N ASP A 41 -0.65 2.88 10.44
CA ASP A 41 0.01 1.96 11.39
C ASP A 41 -0.98 1.25 12.32
N TYR A 42 -2.15 1.85 12.56
CA TYR A 42 -3.22 1.25 13.34
C TYR A 42 -3.75 -0.05 12.73
N LEU A 43 -3.63 -0.24 11.41
CA LEU A 43 -4.06 -1.48 10.74
C LEU A 43 -3.35 -2.71 11.30
N ALA A 44 -2.05 -2.60 11.62
CA ALA A 44 -1.31 -3.68 12.26
C ALA A 44 -1.86 -3.99 13.67
N LYS A 45 -2.22 -2.95 14.44
CA LYS A 45 -2.81 -3.11 15.78
C LYS A 45 -4.19 -3.76 15.72
N ALA A 46 -4.98 -3.50 14.68
CA ALA A 46 -6.31 -4.09 14.50
C ALA A 46 -6.27 -5.62 14.38
N SER A 47 -5.20 -6.17 13.82
CA SER A 47 -4.95 -7.62 13.72
C SER A 47 -4.50 -8.24 15.05
N GLU A 48 -3.89 -7.46 15.94
CA GLU A 48 -3.29 -7.94 17.19
C GLU A 48 -4.26 -7.88 18.37
N VAL A 49 -5.05 -6.81 18.47
CA VAL A 49 -5.97 -6.58 19.59
C VAL A 49 -7.15 -7.53 19.49
N LYS A 50 -7.40 -8.26 20.58
CA LYS A 50 -8.46 -9.28 20.67
C LYS A 50 -9.44 -8.98 21.80
N ASP A 51 -10.70 -9.34 21.58
CA ASP A 51 -11.71 -9.29 22.63
C ASP A 51 -11.39 -10.27 23.77
N PRO A 52 -11.84 -9.99 25.01
CA PRO A 52 -11.48 -10.80 26.17
C PRO A 52 -12.15 -12.18 26.18
N VAL A 53 -13.31 -12.33 25.54
CA VAL A 53 -14.20 -13.51 25.64
C VAL A 53 -13.88 -14.55 24.57
N TYR A 54 -14.01 -14.17 23.29
CA TYR A 54 -13.90 -15.10 22.15
C TYR A 54 -12.55 -15.01 21.43
N LYS A 55 -11.68 -14.08 21.86
CA LYS A 55 -10.36 -13.83 21.28
C LYS A 55 -10.41 -13.46 19.79
N HIS A 56 -11.52 -12.88 19.34
CA HIS A 56 -11.70 -12.29 18.02
C HIS A 56 -10.95 -10.96 17.91
N THR A 57 -10.34 -10.73 16.75
CA THR A 57 -9.57 -9.52 16.49
C THR A 57 -10.49 -8.33 16.22
N LEU A 58 -9.97 -7.10 16.27
CA LEU A 58 -10.75 -5.93 15.82
C LEU A 58 -11.15 -6.06 14.34
N THR A 59 -10.29 -6.67 13.50
CA THR A 59 -10.62 -6.99 12.11
C THR A 59 -11.84 -7.92 12.01
N TYR A 60 -12.00 -8.88 12.93
CA TYR A 60 -13.20 -9.72 12.98
C TYR A 60 -14.47 -8.92 13.26
N HIS A 61 -14.44 -8.07 14.29
CA HIS A 61 -15.59 -7.24 14.64
C HIS A 61 -15.95 -6.25 13.52
N LEU A 62 -14.93 -5.70 12.85
CA LEU A 62 -15.14 -4.91 11.64
C LEU A 62 -15.86 -5.73 10.55
N ALA A 63 -15.35 -6.91 10.22
CA ALA A 63 -15.94 -7.76 9.17
C ALA A 63 -17.39 -8.16 9.50
N GLU A 64 -17.66 -8.49 10.76
CA GLU A 64 -19.02 -8.79 11.23
C GLU A 64 -19.95 -7.59 11.07
N TYR A 65 -19.53 -6.42 11.56
CA TYR A 65 -20.32 -5.19 11.49
C TYR A 65 -20.57 -4.75 10.04
N MET A 66 -19.55 -4.85 9.17
CA MET A 66 -19.67 -4.53 7.75
C MET A 66 -20.67 -5.46 7.05
N LEU A 67 -20.63 -6.77 7.35
CA LEU A 67 -21.60 -7.72 6.77
C LEU A 67 -23.05 -7.45 7.19
N GLU A 68 -23.26 -6.87 8.37
CA GLU A 68 -24.60 -6.58 8.90
C GLU A 68 -25.12 -5.21 8.46
N HIS A 69 -24.26 -4.19 8.43
CA HIS A 69 -24.67 -2.79 8.26
C HIS A 69 -24.16 -2.13 6.98
N TYR A 70 -23.30 -2.80 6.21
CA TYR A 70 -22.76 -2.32 4.93
C TYR A 70 -22.53 -3.49 3.94
N PRO A 71 -23.59 -4.26 3.61
CA PRO A 71 -23.48 -5.49 2.82
C PRO A 71 -22.97 -5.26 1.38
N GLU A 72 -23.11 -4.05 0.85
CA GLU A 72 -22.56 -3.61 -0.44
C GLU A 72 -21.04 -3.48 -0.45
N GLY A 73 -20.41 -3.51 0.73
CA GLY A 73 -18.96 -3.48 0.88
C GLY A 73 -18.27 -4.66 0.21
N THR A 74 -17.16 -4.35 -0.47
CA THR A 74 -16.27 -5.32 -1.11
C THR A 74 -15.43 -6.07 -0.07
N ASP A 75 -14.60 -7.02 -0.53
CA ASP A 75 -13.64 -7.72 0.31
C ASP A 75 -12.30 -6.97 0.51
N LEU A 76 -12.18 -5.75 0.00
CA LEU A 76 -10.95 -4.91 -0.06
C LEU A 76 -9.79 -5.51 -0.86
N TYR A 77 -9.43 -6.77 -0.61
CA TYR A 77 -8.26 -7.39 -1.20
C TYR A 77 -8.33 -7.45 -2.73
N THR A 78 -9.52 -7.71 -3.29
CA THR A 78 -9.72 -7.81 -4.74
C THR A 78 -9.66 -6.46 -5.46
N GLU A 79 -10.01 -5.35 -4.79
CA GLU A 79 -9.91 -3.99 -5.37
C GLU A 79 -8.50 -3.38 -5.22
N PHE A 80 -7.65 -3.94 -4.36
CA PHE A 80 -6.30 -3.44 -4.05
C PHE A 80 -5.21 -4.15 -4.85
N GLY A 81 -5.44 -4.35 -6.15
CA GLY A 81 -4.52 -5.05 -7.04
C GLY A 81 -3.20 -4.32 -7.24
N ALA A 82 -3.22 -3.00 -7.47
CA ALA A 82 -2.01 -2.20 -7.61
C ALA A 82 -1.32 -1.97 -6.27
N VAL A 83 -2.06 -1.86 -5.16
CA VAL A 83 -1.49 -1.83 -3.80
C VAL A 83 -0.66 -3.08 -3.55
N ALA A 84 -1.19 -4.27 -3.82
CA ALA A 84 -0.48 -5.53 -3.60
C ALA A 84 0.77 -5.70 -4.48
N ARG A 85 0.77 -5.15 -5.71
CA ARG A 85 1.96 -5.11 -6.57
C ARG A 85 3.00 -4.10 -6.07
N SER A 86 2.54 -2.91 -5.66
CA SER A 86 3.40 -1.84 -5.15
C SER A 86 4.09 -2.24 -3.85
N ALA A 87 3.42 -3.02 -3.00
CA ALA A 87 4.00 -3.60 -1.77
C ALA A 87 5.25 -4.48 -2.00
N ARG A 88 5.50 -4.94 -3.23
CA ARG A 88 6.62 -5.85 -3.57
C ARG A 88 7.82 -5.14 -4.20
N VAL A 89 7.70 -3.84 -4.47
CA VAL A 89 8.76 -3.06 -5.13
C VAL A 89 9.69 -2.48 -4.06
N ASP A 90 10.99 -2.71 -4.16
CA ASP A 90 11.95 -2.00 -3.30
C ASP A 90 12.20 -0.59 -3.85
N TYR A 91 11.48 0.39 -3.33
CA TYR A 91 11.60 1.79 -3.77
C TYR A 91 12.92 2.44 -3.34
N LYS A 92 13.53 1.94 -2.26
CA LYS A 92 14.81 2.45 -1.79
C LYS A 92 15.92 1.99 -2.73
N GLU A 93 15.95 0.70 -3.06
CA GLU A 93 16.90 0.15 -4.04
C GLU A 93 16.71 0.81 -5.41
N LEU A 94 15.46 1.03 -5.85
CA LEU A 94 15.18 1.75 -7.10
C LEU A 94 15.80 3.14 -7.13
N PHE A 95 15.71 3.90 -6.03
CA PHE A 95 16.29 5.23 -5.93
C PHE A 95 17.83 5.19 -5.86
N ASP A 96 18.39 4.25 -5.09
CA ASP A 96 19.84 4.08 -5.00
C ASP A 96 20.45 3.66 -6.36
N ASN A 97 19.73 2.85 -7.13
CA ASN A 97 20.10 2.51 -8.51
C ASN A 97 20.12 3.73 -9.43
N LEU A 98 19.14 4.63 -9.33
CA LEU A 98 19.12 5.88 -10.09
C LEU A 98 20.31 6.77 -9.75
N LYS A 99 20.64 6.94 -8.46
CA LYS A 99 21.85 7.68 -8.03
C LYS A 99 23.13 7.05 -8.56
N ARG A 100 23.20 5.72 -8.56
CA ARG A 100 24.36 4.99 -9.09
C ARG A 100 24.52 5.22 -10.59
N LEU A 101 23.44 5.15 -11.36
CA LEU A 101 23.46 5.44 -12.80
C LEU A 101 23.99 6.86 -13.07
N GLU A 102 23.54 7.85 -12.29
CA GLU A 102 24.03 9.23 -12.41
C GLU A 102 25.53 9.34 -12.13
N LYS A 103 26.00 8.72 -11.05
CA LYS A 103 27.43 8.70 -10.67
C LYS A 103 28.29 8.01 -11.73
N GLU A 104 27.84 6.86 -12.25
CA GLU A 104 28.58 6.08 -13.25
C GLU A 104 28.60 6.77 -14.61
N CYS A 105 27.51 7.43 -15.01
CA CYS A 105 27.46 8.25 -16.22
C CYS A 105 28.48 9.40 -16.14
N LYS A 106 28.54 10.11 -15.01
CA LYS A 106 29.54 11.17 -14.77
C LYS A 106 30.98 10.62 -14.80
N ALA A 107 31.23 9.50 -14.15
CA ALA A 107 32.55 8.87 -14.17
C ALA A 107 32.98 8.44 -15.59
N SER A 108 32.03 8.00 -16.42
CA SER A 108 32.28 7.62 -17.82
C SER A 108 32.74 8.80 -18.68
N TRP A 109 32.21 10.00 -18.42
CA TRP A 109 32.71 11.23 -19.03
C TRP A 109 34.13 11.58 -18.59
N ASP A 110 34.46 11.41 -17.31
CA ASP A 110 35.82 11.63 -16.81
C ASP A 110 36.83 10.66 -17.44
N TYR A 111 36.44 9.40 -17.65
CA TYR A 111 37.28 8.43 -18.36
C TYR A 111 37.47 8.80 -19.83
N LEU A 112 36.39 9.17 -20.52
CA LEU A 112 36.47 9.62 -21.92
C LEU A 112 37.42 10.83 -22.05
N ALA A 113 37.32 11.80 -21.13
CA ALA A 113 38.20 12.97 -21.11
C ALA A 113 39.68 12.59 -20.95
N LYS A 114 40.00 11.64 -20.05
CA LYS A 114 41.37 11.15 -19.81
C LYS A 114 41.96 10.40 -21.01
N ILE A 115 41.16 9.57 -21.69
CA ILE A 115 41.58 8.82 -22.87
C ILE A 115 41.80 9.77 -24.07
N SER A 116 41.06 10.88 -24.13
CA SER A 116 40.96 11.74 -25.31
C SER A 116 42.10 12.73 -25.58
N LYS A 117 43.20 12.73 -24.82
CA LYS A 117 44.27 13.73 -25.02
C LYS A 117 44.93 13.67 -26.41
N ASN A 118 44.87 12.54 -27.12
CA ASN A 118 45.51 12.36 -28.43
C ASN A 118 44.60 11.70 -29.52
N ASP A 119 43.31 11.47 -29.27
CA ASP A 119 42.46 10.70 -30.21
C ASP A 119 41.20 11.47 -30.65
N ASN A 120 41.15 11.76 -31.96
CA ASN A 120 40.00 12.35 -32.69
C ASN A 120 39.24 11.27 -33.48
N SER A 121 39.20 10.05 -32.97
CA SER A 121 38.53 8.92 -33.63
C SER A 121 37.01 9.08 -33.69
N SER A 122 36.40 8.53 -34.74
CA SER A 122 34.94 8.40 -34.87
C SER A 122 34.29 7.64 -33.71
N MET A 123 35.09 6.82 -33.00
CA MET A 123 34.68 6.11 -31.80
C MET A 123 34.42 7.06 -30.62
N ARG A 124 35.25 8.09 -30.44
CA ARG A 124 35.06 9.11 -29.40
C ARG A 124 33.73 9.84 -29.57
N GLN A 125 33.40 10.24 -30.80
CA GLN A 125 32.12 10.91 -31.07
C GLN A 125 30.94 10.00 -30.73
N LYS A 126 30.99 8.73 -31.15
CA LYS A 126 29.93 7.75 -30.83
C LYS A 126 29.74 7.54 -29.33
N ILE A 127 30.84 7.49 -28.55
CA ILE A 127 30.76 7.36 -27.09
C ILE A 127 30.18 8.64 -26.47
N ASN A 128 30.60 9.82 -26.94
CA ASN A 128 30.06 11.10 -26.50
C ASN A 128 28.54 11.21 -26.75
N ASP A 129 28.09 10.86 -27.95
CA ASP A 129 26.67 10.85 -28.32
C ASP A 129 25.88 9.87 -27.44
N TYR A 130 26.43 8.67 -27.19
CA TYR A 130 25.81 7.68 -26.30
C TYR A 130 25.71 8.16 -24.86
N LEU A 131 26.78 8.72 -24.30
CA LEU A 131 26.76 9.26 -22.94
C LEU A 131 25.80 10.44 -22.80
N THR A 132 25.61 11.23 -23.86
CA THR A 132 24.63 12.30 -23.92
C THR A 132 23.20 11.75 -23.86
N ASP A 133 22.87 10.72 -24.64
CA ASP A 133 21.56 10.04 -24.58
C ASP A 133 21.31 9.44 -23.18
N VAL A 134 22.30 8.76 -22.61
CA VAL A 134 22.21 8.21 -21.25
C VAL A 134 21.95 9.31 -20.21
N ALA A 135 22.67 10.43 -20.28
CA ALA A 135 22.47 11.55 -19.36
C ALA A 135 21.06 12.15 -19.49
N GLN A 136 20.53 12.28 -20.71
CA GLN A 136 19.17 12.75 -20.94
C GLN A 136 18.12 11.81 -20.33
N ARG A 137 18.30 10.49 -20.48
CA ARG A 137 17.40 9.49 -19.86
C ARG A 137 17.48 9.52 -18.34
N ILE A 138 18.67 9.65 -17.76
CA ILE A 138 18.85 9.80 -16.31
C ILE A 138 18.13 11.06 -15.81
N HIS A 139 18.24 12.18 -16.52
CA HIS A 139 17.53 13.41 -16.18
C HIS A 139 16.00 13.25 -16.20
N GLN A 140 15.46 12.54 -17.20
CA GLN A 140 14.04 12.20 -17.25
C GLN A 140 13.63 11.31 -16.07
N LEU A 141 14.44 10.30 -15.71
CA LEU A 141 14.18 9.43 -14.56
C LEU A 141 14.18 10.21 -13.24
N ASN A 142 15.13 11.13 -13.05
CA ASN A 142 15.15 12.04 -11.90
C ASN A 142 13.90 12.92 -11.82
N THR A 143 13.42 13.42 -12.96
CA THR A 143 12.16 14.17 -13.02
C THR A 143 10.96 13.32 -12.60
N ILE A 144 10.87 12.08 -13.12
CA ILE A 144 9.81 11.13 -12.76
C ILE A 144 9.88 10.78 -11.27
N HIS A 145 11.08 10.53 -10.74
CA HIS A 145 11.29 10.26 -9.32
C HIS A 145 10.76 11.40 -8.44
N ASN A 146 11.16 12.64 -8.75
CA ASN A 146 10.74 13.83 -8.00
C ASN A 146 9.22 14.03 -8.01
N VAL A 147 8.57 13.85 -9.17
CA VAL A 147 7.10 13.93 -9.25
C VAL A 147 6.44 12.81 -8.46
N THR A 148 7.00 11.60 -8.53
CA THR A 148 6.46 10.42 -7.86
C THR A 148 6.54 10.54 -6.34
N ILE A 149 7.69 10.98 -5.81
CA ILE A 149 7.88 11.13 -4.36
C ILE A 149 7.02 12.27 -3.81
N ASN A 150 6.84 13.36 -4.56
CA ASN A 150 5.94 14.44 -4.14
C ASN A 150 4.47 13.99 -4.07
N ARG A 151 4.04 13.13 -5.00
CA ARG A 151 2.70 12.52 -4.95
C ARG A 151 2.56 11.56 -3.77
N TRP A 152 3.60 10.78 -3.48
CA TRP A 152 3.63 9.92 -2.29
C TRP A 152 3.51 10.73 -1.00
N HIS A 153 4.24 11.84 -0.88
CA HIS A 153 4.12 12.74 0.27
C HIS A 153 2.70 13.33 0.41
N ALA A 154 2.09 13.76 -0.71
CA ALA A 154 0.71 14.25 -0.70
C ALA A 154 -0.30 13.18 -0.27
N PHE A 155 -0.09 11.93 -0.70
CA PHE A 155 -0.89 10.78 -0.28
C PHE A 155 -0.80 10.52 1.23
N LEU A 156 0.41 10.58 1.81
CA LEU A 156 0.58 10.43 3.25
C LEU A 156 -0.06 11.59 4.04
N LEU A 157 0.05 12.82 3.54
CA LEU A 157 -0.68 13.96 4.15
C LEU A 157 -2.19 13.74 4.13
N TYR A 158 -2.73 13.19 3.03
CA TYR A 158 -4.14 12.83 2.94
C TYR A 158 -4.56 11.81 4.02
N PHE A 159 -3.69 10.86 4.36
CA PHE A 159 -3.88 9.90 5.44
C PHE A 159 -3.53 10.44 6.85
N GLY A 160 -3.22 11.73 6.99
CA GLY A 160 -3.02 12.37 8.28
C GLY A 160 -1.63 12.20 8.89
N TYR A 161 -0.63 11.83 8.10
CA TYR A 161 0.77 11.85 8.53
C TYR A 161 1.29 13.27 8.68
N ALA A 162 2.09 13.52 9.71
CA ALA A 162 2.76 14.81 9.90
C ALA A 162 3.97 14.92 8.96
N VAL A 163 4.32 16.16 8.57
CA VAL A 163 5.41 16.44 7.61
C VAL A 163 6.75 15.83 8.03
N ASN A 164 7.02 15.77 9.34
CA ASN A 164 8.25 15.18 9.89
C ASN A 164 8.27 13.64 9.86
N GLU A 165 7.12 12.97 9.73
CA GLU A 165 7.01 11.51 9.71
C GLU A 165 7.09 10.95 8.29
N ILE A 166 6.69 11.74 7.30
CA ILE A 166 6.64 11.37 5.89
C ILE A 166 7.96 10.81 5.34
N PRO A 167 9.15 11.39 5.64
CA PRO A 167 10.42 10.87 5.12
C PRO A 167 10.72 9.43 5.54
N ASP A 168 10.14 8.97 6.65
CA ASP A 168 10.35 7.63 7.19
C ASP A 168 9.35 6.60 6.63
N GLN A 169 8.35 7.04 5.86
CA GLN A 169 7.32 6.18 5.30
C GLN A 169 7.69 5.71 3.89
N ASN A 170 8.11 4.46 3.78
CA ASN A 170 8.44 3.83 2.51
C ASN A 170 7.17 3.20 1.88
N PRO A 171 6.87 3.46 0.58
CA PRO A 171 5.66 2.93 -0.04
C PRO A 171 5.47 1.42 0.08
N ASN A 172 6.54 0.62 -0.03
CA ASN A 172 6.40 -0.83 0.09
C ASN A 172 5.95 -1.29 1.47
N ASP A 173 6.42 -0.64 2.53
CA ASP A 173 6.08 -1.02 3.91
C ASP A 173 4.63 -0.65 4.24
N VAL A 174 4.22 0.57 3.86
CA VAL A 174 2.84 1.03 4.02
C VAL A 174 1.87 0.15 3.24
N PHE A 175 2.15 -0.10 1.96
CA PHE A 175 1.25 -0.93 1.15
C PHE A 175 1.26 -2.40 1.54
N LYS A 176 2.38 -2.92 2.07
CA LYS A 176 2.43 -4.27 2.63
C LYS A 176 1.45 -4.39 3.80
N MET A 177 1.50 -3.44 4.74
CA MET A 177 0.58 -3.40 5.88
C MET A 177 -0.89 -3.35 5.43
N VAL A 178 -1.21 -2.49 4.45
CA VAL A 178 -2.57 -2.39 3.90
C VAL A 178 -3.00 -3.69 3.22
N THR A 179 -2.09 -4.34 2.48
CA THR A 179 -2.36 -5.61 1.78
C THR A 179 -2.60 -6.75 2.77
N GLU A 180 -1.80 -6.81 3.85
CA GLU A 180 -1.96 -7.80 4.93
C GLU A 180 -3.31 -7.64 5.63
N PHE A 181 -3.66 -6.40 5.99
CA PHE A 181 -4.98 -6.09 6.54
C PHE A 181 -6.12 -6.47 5.59
N ALA A 182 -6.04 -6.09 4.31
CA ALA A 182 -7.09 -6.39 3.33
C ALA A 182 -7.28 -7.91 3.16
N LEU A 183 -6.18 -8.68 3.19
CA LEU A 183 -6.23 -10.13 3.13
C LEU A 183 -6.86 -10.74 4.39
N GLU A 184 -6.49 -10.24 5.57
CA GLU A 184 -7.10 -10.66 6.84
C GLU A 184 -8.61 -10.37 6.83
N TYR A 185 -9.01 -9.17 6.41
CA TYR A 185 -10.41 -8.78 6.31
C TYR A 185 -11.19 -9.70 5.36
N ARG A 186 -10.69 -9.94 4.14
CA ARG A 186 -11.33 -10.88 3.19
C ARG A 186 -11.53 -12.26 3.80
N THR A 187 -10.45 -12.86 4.31
CA THR A 187 -10.49 -14.23 4.84
C THR A 187 -11.40 -14.33 6.07
N THR A 188 -11.46 -13.29 6.90
CA THR A 188 -12.33 -13.23 8.07
C THR A 188 -13.80 -13.08 7.66
N ARG A 189 -14.10 -12.19 6.71
CA ARG A 189 -15.43 -12.02 6.13
C ARG A 189 -15.97 -13.34 5.54
N GLU A 190 -15.14 -14.06 4.78
CA GLU A 190 -15.50 -15.37 4.23
C GLU A 190 -15.80 -16.42 5.31
N LYS A 191 -14.96 -16.49 6.37
CA LYS A 191 -15.19 -17.39 7.49
C LYS A 191 -16.52 -17.12 8.20
N ILE A 192 -16.84 -15.84 8.46
CA ILE A 192 -18.11 -15.45 9.09
C ILE A 192 -19.30 -15.87 8.23
N LEU A 193 -19.26 -15.61 6.92
CA LEU A 193 -20.32 -16.00 5.99
C LEU A 193 -20.52 -17.53 5.95
N GLN A 194 -19.43 -18.29 5.91
CA GLN A 194 -19.49 -19.76 5.94
C GLN A 194 -20.09 -20.27 7.25
N GLN A 195 -19.72 -19.69 8.40
CA GLN A 195 -20.27 -20.04 9.70
C GLN A 195 -21.78 -19.74 9.78
N ARG A 196 -22.20 -18.55 9.35
CA ARG A 196 -23.63 -18.16 9.29
C ARG A 196 -24.44 -19.12 8.42
N LYS A 197 -23.92 -19.49 7.25
CA LYS A 197 -24.56 -20.48 6.34
C LYS A 197 -24.71 -21.86 7.00
N ARG A 198 -23.64 -22.40 7.60
CA ARG A 198 -23.68 -23.71 8.29
C ARG A 198 -24.69 -23.71 9.44
N MET A 199 -24.76 -22.63 10.21
CA MET A 199 -25.72 -22.49 11.31
C MET A 199 -27.16 -22.41 10.82
N ALA A 200 -27.42 -21.70 9.71
CA ALA A 200 -28.73 -21.67 9.07
C ALA A 200 -29.17 -23.05 8.58
N GLU A 201 -28.30 -23.77 7.87
CA GLU A 201 -28.59 -25.14 7.39
C GLU A 201 -28.87 -26.11 8.55
N LYS A 202 -28.11 -26.01 9.65
CA LYS A 202 -28.36 -26.84 10.84
C LYS A 202 -29.73 -26.52 11.48
N ARG A 203 -30.11 -25.25 11.54
CA ARG A 203 -31.42 -24.82 12.07
C ARG A 203 -32.56 -25.37 11.21
N GLU A 204 -32.45 -25.30 9.88
CA GLU A 204 -33.48 -25.83 8.97
C GLU A 204 -33.58 -27.36 9.06
N ARG A 205 -32.46 -28.09 9.10
CA ARG A 205 -32.47 -29.56 9.32
C ARG A 205 -33.11 -29.96 10.65
N ASN A 206 -32.92 -29.16 11.70
CA ASN A 206 -33.52 -29.43 13.01
C ASN A 206 -35.02 -29.10 13.06
N LYS A 207 -35.50 -28.18 12.22
CA LYS A 207 -36.94 -27.91 12.06
C LYS A 207 -37.63 -29.07 11.35
N THR A 208 -37.09 -29.56 10.24
CA THR A 208 -37.69 -30.68 9.50
C THR A 208 -37.73 -31.97 10.32
N ARG A 209 -36.73 -32.22 11.18
CA ARG A 209 -36.72 -33.38 12.10
C ARG A 209 -37.68 -33.31 13.30
N ARG A 210 -38.30 -32.16 13.56
CA ARG A 210 -39.27 -31.98 14.67
C ARG A 210 -40.73 -32.05 14.21
N VAL A 211 -40.95 -32.19 12.92
CA VAL A 211 -42.28 -32.22 12.28
C VAL A 211 -42.68 -33.64 11.85
N ASP A 212 -41.76 -34.61 12.01
CA ASP A 212 -41.98 -36.06 11.89
C ASP A 212 -41.99 -36.71 13.29
#